data_AF-A0A2P1BNF3-F1
#
_entry.id   AF-A0A2P1BNF3-F1
#
_cell.length_a   1.000
_cell.length_b   1.000
_cell.length_c   1.000
_cell.angle_alpha   90.00
_cell.angle_beta   90.00
_cell.angle_gamma   90.00
#
_symmetry.space_group_name_H-M   'P 1'
#
loop_
_entity.id
_entity.type
_entity.pdbx_description
1 polymer ?
#
loop_
_entity_poly.entity_id
_entity_poly.type
_entity_poly.pdbx_seq_one_letter_code
_entity_poly.pdbx_strand_id
1 'polypeptide(L)'
;MRDLLGRNDKTGSSGALHIAVIGSGGAAMAAALKAVEQGARVTLIERGTIGGTCVNVGCVPSKIMIRAAHIAHLRRESLFDGGIAATTPTIQRTALLAQQQARVDELRHAKYEGILEGNPAITVLHGSARFGTIAT
;
A
#
# COMPACT_ATOMS: atom_id res chain seq x y z
N MET A 1 -32.21 -2.92 1.29
CA MET A 1 -31.10 -2.98 2.27
C MET A 1 -31.41 -4.00 3.38
N ARG A 2 -31.66 -5.24 2.99
CA ARG A 2 -31.85 -6.44 3.82
C ARG A 2 -31.58 -7.57 2.81
N ASP A 3 -30.68 -8.50 3.13
CA ASP A 3 -30.40 -9.79 2.45
C ASP A 3 -28.91 -10.19 2.51
N LEU A 4 -28.27 -10.00 3.67
CA LEU A 4 -26.90 -10.48 3.95
C LEU A 4 -26.82 -11.35 5.21
N LEU A 5 -27.89 -12.08 5.55
CA LEU A 5 -27.86 -13.08 6.63
C LEU A 5 -27.81 -14.47 6.00
N GLY A 6 -26.59 -15.04 6.04
CA GLY A 6 -26.23 -16.29 5.39
C GLY A 6 -26.98 -17.50 5.95
N ARG A 7 -27.55 -18.29 5.04
CA ARG A 7 -27.89 -19.69 5.28
C ARG A 7 -26.61 -20.51 5.27
N ASN A 8 -26.46 -21.34 6.30
CA ASN A 8 -25.38 -22.28 6.46
C ASN A 8 -25.67 -23.48 5.56
N ASP A 9 -25.20 -23.45 4.31
CA ASP A 9 -25.31 -24.58 3.38
C ASP A 9 -23.92 -25.06 2.99
N LYS A 10 -23.52 -26.21 3.55
CA LYS A 10 -22.34 -26.97 3.14
C LYS A 10 -22.72 -27.92 2.00
N THR A 11 -23.16 -27.39 0.86
CA THR A 11 -23.21 -28.14 -0.40
C THR A 11 -23.03 -27.17 -1.57
N GLY A 12 -22.27 -27.57 -2.59
CA GLY A 12 -21.72 -26.69 -3.62
C GLY A 12 -22.71 -25.79 -4.34
N SER A 13 -22.44 -24.48 -4.30
CA SER A 13 -22.99 -23.48 -5.22
C SER A 13 -21.86 -23.00 -6.13
N SER A 14 -22.02 -23.19 -7.43
CA SER A 14 -21.15 -22.69 -8.51
C SER A 14 -21.30 -21.17 -8.69
N GLY A 15 -21.12 -20.40 -7.61
CA GLY A 15 -21.10 -18.94 -7.58
C GLY A 15 -19.77 -18.43 -7.05
N ALA A 16 -19.26 -17.34 -7.64
CA ALA A 16 -18.01 -16.72 -7.18
C ALA A 16 -18.13 -16.28 -5.71
N LEU A 17 -17.13 -16.63 -4.88
CA LEU A 17 -17.08 -16.19 -3.48
C LEU A 17 -16.99 -14.67 -3.41
N HIS A 18 -17.67 -14.06 -2.44
CA HIS A 18 -17.59 -12.62 -2.17
C HIS A 18 -16.80 -12.37 -0.88
N ILE A 19 -15.70 -11.63 -0.97
CA ILE A 19 -14.81 -11.36 0.16
C ILE A 19 -14.75 -9.86 0.42
N ALA A 20 -14.98 -9.46 1.67
CA ALA A 20 -14.75 -8.09 2.12
C ALA A 20 -13.36 -7.98 2.75
N VAL A 21 -12.58 -7.00 2.32
CA VAL A 21 -11.25 -6.68 2.86
C VAL A 21 -11.29 -5.27 3.42
N ILE A 22 -10.90 -5.10 4.68
CA ILE A 22 -10.88 -3.80 5.35
C ILE A 22 -9.44 -3.27 5.38
N GLY A 23 -9.20 -2.18 4.67
CA GLY A 23 -7.91 -1.55 4.44
C GLY A 23 -7.33 -1.86 3.07
N SER A 24 -6.29 -1.09 2.70
CA SER A 24 -5.55 -1.19 1.43
C SER A 24 -4.04 -1.35 1.62
N GLY A 25 -3.59 -1.63 2.85
CA GLY A 25 -2.18 -1.90 3.14
C GLY A 25 -1.65 -3.16 2.45
N GLY A 26 -0.35 -3.41 2.55
CA GLY A 26 0.30 -4.54 1.86
C GLY A 26 -0.37 -5.91 2.13
N ALA A 27 -0.79 -6.19 3.35
CA ALA A 27 -1.51 -7.43 3.69
C ALA A 27 -2.89 -7.50 3.03
N ALA A 28 -3.63 -6.38 3.02
CA ALA A 28 -4.95 -6.31 2.41
C ALA A 28 -4.89 -6.50 0.89
N MET A 29 -3.94 -5.85 0.22
CA MET A 29 -3.70 -6.04 -1.21
C MET A 29 -3.32 -7.48 -1.54
N ALA A 30 -2.39 -8.08 -0.78
CA ALA A 30 -1.99 -9.47 -0.99
C ALA A 30 -3.19 -10.43 -0.86
N ALA A 31 -4.03 -10.23 0.16
CA ALA A 31 -5.23 -11.04 0.36
C ALA A 31 -6.27 -10.83 -0.75
N ALA A 32 -6.53 -9.57 -1.15
CA ALA A 32 -7.50 -9.23 -2.18
C ALA A 32 -7.10 -9.81 -3.56
N LEU A 33 -5.83 -9.63 -3.96
CA LEU A 33 -5.33 -10.18 -5.22
C LEU A 33 -5.37 -11.70 -5.20
N LYS A 34 -4.96 -12.33 -4.08
CA LYS A 34 -5.01 -13.78 -3.98
C LYS A 34 -6.43 -14.33 -4.05
N ALA A 35 -7.39 -13.65 -3.43
CA ALA A 35 -8.80 -14.00 -3.52
C ALA A 35 -9.31 -13.93 -4.97
N VAL A 36 -8.97 -12.89 -5.71
CA VAL A 36 -9.33 -12.76 -7.13
C VAL A 36 -8.71 -13.85 -7.99
N GLU A 37 -7.43 -14.20 -7.76
CA GLU A 37 -6.78 -15.33 -8.45
C GLU A 37 -7.51 -16.66 -8.24
N GLN A 38 -8.20 -16.82 -7.11
CA GLN A 38 -9.02 -18.00 -6.78
C GLN A 38 -10.48 -17.87 -7.29
N GLY A 39 -10.79 -16.84 -8.10
CA GLY A 39 -12.10 -16.63 -8.69
C GLY A 39 -13.11 -15.92 -7.79
N ALA A 40 -12.68 -15.32 -6.68
CA ALA A 40 -13.56 -14.52 -5.83
C ALA A 40 -13.75 -13.09 -6.35
N ARG A 41 -14.88 -12.49 -6.01
CA ARG A 41 -15.11 -11.04 -6.10
C ARG A 41 -14.76 -10.39 -4.77
N VAL A 42 -14.05 -9.28 -4.81
CA VAL A 42 -13.57 -8.60 -3.60
C VAL A 42 -14.20 -7.21 -3.47
N THR A 43 -14.63 -6.86 -2.27
CA THR A 43 -14.92 -5.48 -1.87
C THR A 43 -13.83 -5.01 -0.92
N LEU A 44 -13.00 -4.08 -1.36
CA LEU A 44 -11.90 -3.51 -0.57
C LEU A 44 -12.33 -2.16 -0.01
N ILE A 45 -12.29 -1.98 1.31
CA ILE A 45 -12.81 -0.79 2.00
C ILE A 45 -11.64 -0.02 2.60
N GLU A 46 -11.33 1.17 2.08
CA GLU A 46 -10.24 2.01 2.59
C GLU A 46 -10.75 3.35 3.12
N ARG A 47 -10.31 3.70 4.33
CA ARG A 47 -10.70 4.94 5.01
C ARG A 47 -9.89 6.15 4.53
N GLY A 48 -8.62 5.97 4.24
CA GLY A 48 -7.68 7.05 3.95
C GLY A 48 -7.00 6.87 2.59
N THR A 49 -5.71 7.15 2.56
CA THR A 49 -4.88 7.00 1.37
C THR A 49 -4.65 5.52 1.05
N ILE A 50 -4.87 5.15 -0.20
CA ILE A 50 -4.60 3.81 -0.72
C ILE A 50 -3.14 3.39 -0.46
N GLY A 51 -2.93 2.12 -0.13
CA GLY A 51 -1.62 1.52 0.13
C GLY A 51 -1.21 1.48 1.60
N GLY A 52 -1.98 2.10 2.48
CA GLY A 52 -1.77 2.04 3.93
C GLY A 52 -0.41 2.58 4.38
N THR A 53 0.12 2.08 5.49
CA THR A 53 1.30 2.66 6.15
C THR A 53 2.57 2.52 5.33
N CYS A 54 2.85 1.34 4.76
CA CYS A 54 4.16 1.00 4.21
C CYS A 54 4.61 1.97 3.12
N VAL A 55 3.73 2.27 2.15
CA VAL A 55 4.05 3.15 1.02
C VAL A 55 3.94 4.63 1.40
N ASN A 56 2.98 5.01 2.24
CA ASN A 56 2.67 6.42 2.46
C ASN A 56 3.52 7.07 3.56
N VAL A 57 3.70 6.39 4.69
CA VAL A 57 4.27 7.00 5.91
C VAL A 57 5.22 6.07 6.68
N GLY A 58 5.58 4.92 6.09
CA GLY A 58 6.35 3.88 6.73
C GLY A 58 7.65 3.56 6.00
N CYS A 59 7.78 2.31 5.59
CA CYS A 59 9.01 1.75 5.05
C CYS A 59 9.54 2.54 3.84
N VAL A 60 8.68 2.84 2.86
CA VAL A 60 9.08 3.50 1.61
C VAL A 60 9.70 4.89 1.86
N PRO A 61 8.97 5.85 2.47
CA PRO A 61 9.55 7.16 2.75
C PRO A 61 10.79 7.07 3.65
N SER A 62 10.78 6.17 4.64
CA SER A 62 11.93 5.99 5.54
C SER A 62 13.19 5.53 4.80
N LYS A 63 13.06 4.55 3.89
CA LYS A 63 14.22 4.02 3.14
C LYS A 63 14.75 5.02 2.11
N ILE A 64 13.89 5.85 1.52
CA ILE A 64 14.32 6.95 0.65
C ILE A 64 15.24 7.92 1.43
N MET A 65 14.81 8.34 2.62
CA MET A 65 15.59 9.30 3.42
C MET A 65 16.85 8.67 4.03
N ILE A 66 16.80 7.39 4.43
CA ILE A 66 18.00 6.66 4.84
C ILE A 66 19.03 6.61 3.70
N ARG A 67 18.59 6.41 2.46
CA ARG A 67 19.50 6.43 1.31
C ARG A 67 20.09 7.82 1.06
N ALA A 68 19.30 8.88 1.17
CA ALA A 68 19.79 10.25 1.08
C ALA A 68 20.84 10.56 2.17
N ALA A 69 20.57 10.15 3.41
CA ALA A 69 21.51 10.29 4.53
C ALA A 69 22.80 9.49 4.30
N HIS A 70 22.71 8.27 3.80
CA HIS A 70 23.86 7.45 3.45
C HIS A 70 24.71 8.12 2.36
N ILE A 71 24.10 8.69 1.32
CA ILE A 71 24.83 9.46 0.30
C ILE A 71 25.53 10.66 0.91
N ALA A 72 24.86 11.41 1.79
CA ALA A 72 25.47 12.57 2.45
C ALA A 72 26.65 12.17 3.34
N HIS A 73 26.57 11.02 4.01
CA HIS A 73 27.67 10.46 4.80
C HIS A 73 28.86 10.07 3.91
N LEU A 74 28.62 9.32 2.82
CA LEU A 74 29.67 8.91 1.88
C LEU A 74 30.36 10.07 1.15
N ARG A 75 29.71 11.24 1.05
CA ARG A 75 30.35 12.45 0.51
C ARG A 75 31.34 13.07 1.49
N ARG A 76 31.07 12.95 2.79
CA ARG A 76 31.96 13.46 3.85
C ARG A 76 33.14 12.53 4.11
N GLU A 77 32.89 11.23 4.08
CA GLU A 77 33.86 10.21 4.47
C GLU A 77 33.67 8.97 3.61
N SER A 78 34.75 8.47 3.02
CA SER A 78 34.72 7.24 2.25
C SER A 78 36.06 6.50 2.31
N LEU A 79 36.02 5.20 1.97
CA LEU A 79 37.25 4.41 1.84
C LEU A 79 38.14 4.84 0.67
N PHE A 80 37.66 5.76 -0.18
CA PHE A 80 38.34 6.23 -1.39
C PHE A 80 38.89 7.65 -1.25
N ASP A 81 38.95 8.19 -0.03
CA ASP A 81 39.32 9.60 0.19
C ASP A 81 40.76 9.93 -0.25
N GLY A 82 41.61 8.92 -0.40
CA GLY A 82 42.94 9.06 -1.01
C GLY A 82 42.94 9.34 -2.53
N GLY A 83 41.81 9.11 -3.22
CA GLY A 83 41.66 9.36 -4.66
C GLY A 83 40.43 10.18 -5.05
N ILE A 84 39.48 10.38 -4.12
CA ILE A 84 38.28 11.19 -4.30
C ILE A 84 38.17 12.14 -3.12
N ALA A 85 38.35 13.43 -3.35
CA ALA A 85 38.29 14.41 -2.26
C ALA A 85 36.92 14.39 -1.55
N ALA A 86 36.95 14.26 -0.23
CA ALA A 86 35.79 14.45 0.62
C ALA A 86 35.18 15.85 0.44
N THR A 87 33.87 15.96 0.49
CA THR A 87 33.14 17.22 0.38
C THR A 87 31.92 17.20 1.30
N THR A 88 31.78 18.23 2.13
CA THR A 88 30.58 18.38 2.96
C THR A 88 29.40 18.85 2.11
N PRO A 89 28.33 18.05 1.95
CA PRO A 89 27.20 18.44 1.12
C PRO A 89 26.30 19.45 1.84
N THR A 90 25.73 20.39 1.09
CA THR A 90 24.63 21.23 1.58
C THR A 90 23.33 20.43 1.56
N ILE A 91 22.63 20.37 2.69
CA ILE A 91 21.39 19.57 2.83
C ILE A 91 20.16 20.45 2.64
N GLN A 92 19.55 20.36 1.45
CA GLN A 92 18.30 21.04 1.13
C GLN A 92 17.10 20.19 1.57
N ARG A 93 16.71 20.29 2.85
CA ARG A 93 15.64 19.46 3.44
C ARG A 93 14.32 19.52 2.67
N THR A 94 13.90 20.71 2.25
CA THR A 94 12.64 20.89 1.50
C THR A 94 12.67 20.15 0.17
N ALA A 95 13.79 20.18 -0.56
CA ALA A 95 13.94 19.45 -1.81
C ALA A 95 13.94 17.93 -1.58
N LEU A 96 14.58 17.44 -0.51
CA LEU A 96 14.57 16.02 -0.15
C LEU A 96 13.16 15.51 0.19
N LEU A 97 12.37 16.31 0.92
CA LEU A 97 10.98 15.96 1.22
C LEU A 97 10.11 15.94 -0.04
N ALA A 98 10.28 16.90 -0.94
CA ALA A 98 9.56 16.91 -2.22
C ALA A 98 9.92 15.69 -3.08
N GLN A 99 11.20 15.34 -3.16
CA GLN A 99 11.66 14.14 -3.87
C GLN A 99 11.13 12.85 -3.23
N GLN A 100 11.13 12.77 -1.89
CA GLN A 100 10.56 11.64 -1.17
C GLN A 100 9.08 11.48 -1.49
N GLN A 101 8.30 12.57 -1.40
CA GLN A 101 6.86 12.55 -1.66
C GLN A 101 6.56 12.13 -3.11
N ALA A 102 7.28 12.68 -4.08
CA ALA A 102 7.11 12.30 -5.49
C ALA A 102 7.34 10.80 -5.71
N ARG A 103 8.34 10.19 -5.03
CA ARG A 103 8.59 8.74 -5.11
C ARG A 103 7.52 7.91 -4.39
N VAL A 104 6.98 8.41 -3.29
CA VAL A 104 5.84 7.78 -2.60
C VAL A 104 4.62 7.77 -3.52
N ASP A 105 4.32 8.88 -4.19
CA ASP A 105 3.17 9.01 -5.08
C ASP A 105 3.32 8.09 -6.31
N GLU A 106 4.50 8.09 -6.94
CA GLU A 106 4.83 7.18 -8.05
C GLU A 106 4.62 5.71 -7.66
N LEU A 107 5.15 5.30 -6.50
CA LEU A 107 5.05 3.91 -6.04
C LEU A 107 3.64 3.54 -5.59
N ARG A 108 2.90 4.45 -4.95
CA ARG A 108 1.50 4.22 -4.59
C ARG A 108 0.67 3.99 -5.84
N HIS A 109 0.83 4.85 -6.85
CA HIS A 109 0.12 4.71 -8.09
C HIS A 109 0.44 3.37 -8.78
N ALA A 110 1.73 3.08 -8.98
CA ALA A 110 2.17 1.90 -9.71
C ALA A 110 1.89 0.56 -8.99
N LYS A 111 1.89 0.53 -7.65
CA LYS A 111 1.80 -0.72 -6.87
C LYS A 111 0.45 -0.93 -6.20
N TYR A 112 -0.42 0.07 -6.19
CA TYR A 112 -1.71 -0.02 -5.53
C TYR A 112 -2.83 0.50 -6.42
N GLU A 113 -2.87 1.81 -6.71
CA GLU A 113 -4.00 2.43 -7.41
C GLU A 113 -4.19 1.84 -8.81
N GLY A 114 -3.14 1.81 -9.64
CA GLY A 114 -3.24 1.24 -10.99
C GLY A 114 -3.54 -0.26 -11.02
N ILE A 115 -3.13 -1.01 -9.99
CA ILE A 115 -3.49 -2.43 -9.87
C ILE A 115 -4.98 -2.59 -9.54
N LEU A 116 -5.51 -1.75 -8.66
CA LEU A 116 -6.93 -1.77 -8.30
C LEU A 116 -7.81 -1.32 -9.47
N GLU A 117 -7.42 -0.24 -10.16
CA GLU A 117 -8.11 0.27 -11.37
C GLU A 117 -8.14 -0.77 -12.50
N GLY A 118 -7.05 -1.52 -12.67
CA GLY A 118 -6.93 -2.57 -13.67
C GLY A 118 -7.63 -3.90 -13.32
N ASN A 119 -8.22 -4.03 -12.13
CA ASN A 119 -8.79 -5.30 -11.66
C ASN A 119 -10.32 -5.21 -11.44
N PRO A 120 -11.15 -5.58 -12.43
CA PRO A 120 -12.60 -5.42 -12.37
C PRO A 120 -13.28 -6.33 -11.33
N ALA A 121 -12.58 -7.36 -10.82
CA ALA A 121 -13.09 -8.23 -9.77
C ALA A 121 -12.97 -7.61 -8.36
N ILE A 122 -12.24 -6.49 -8.23
CA ILE A 122 -12.09 -5.73 -6.99
C ILE A 122 -12.90 -4.44 -7.08
N THR A 123 -13.87 -4.27 -6.19
CA THR A 123 -14.58 -3.00 -5.99
C THR A 123 -13.99 -2.28 -4.80
N VAL A 124 -13.48 -1.06 -5.03
CA VAL A 124 -12.94 -0.22 -3.95
C VAL A 124 -14.04 0.69 -3.40
N LEU A 125 -14.24 0.68 -2.09
CA LEU A 125 -15.13 1.58 -1.37
C LEU A 125 -14.32 2.47 -0.45
N HIS A 126 -14.46 3.79 -0.61
CA HIS A 126 -13.85 4.74 0.30
C HIS A 126 -14.76 4.97 1.51
N GLY A 127 -14.28 4.61 2.70
CA GLY A 127 -15.04 4.75 3.93
C GLY A 127 -14.45 3.98 5.10
N SER A 128 -15.06 4.17 6.28
CA SER A 128 -14.73 3.38 7.47
C SER A 128 -15.65 2.18 7.58
N ALA A 129 -15.08 1.01 7.88
CA ALA A 129 -15.83 -0.21 8.16
C ALA A 129 -15.89 -0.50 9.66
N ARG A 130 -16.99 -1.13 10.09
CA ARG A 130 -17.14 -1.72 11.42
C ARG A 130 -17.93 -3.02 11.29
N PHE A 131 -17.63 -3.99 12.15
CA PHE A 131 -18.48 -5.18 12.26
C PHE A 131 -19.81 -4.78 12.91
N GLY A 132 -20.92 -5.17 12.27
CA GLY A 132 -22.24 -5.03 12.86
C GLY A 132 -22.50 -6.16 13.85
N THR A 133 -23.35 -5.90 14.84
CA THR A 133 -23.96 -6.97 15.65
C THR A 133 -25.02 -7.66 14.80
N ILE A 134 -25.05 -8.99 14.80
CA ILE A 134 -26.14 -9.76 14.18
C ILE A 134 -27.38 -9.53 15.04
N ALA A 135 -28.39 -8.84 14.49
CA ALA A 135 -29.72 -8.85 15.10
C ALA A 135 -30.23 -10.28 15.01
N THR A 136 -30.35 -10.93 16.17
CA THR A 136 -30.87 -12.29 16.31
C THR A 136 -32.38 -12.30 16.13
#